data_AF-A0A0D2H9B2-F1
#
_entry.id   AF-A0A0D2H9B2-F1
#
_cell.length_a   1.000
_cell.length_b   1.000
_cell.length_c   1.000
_cell.angle_alpha   90.00
_cell.angle_beta   90.00
_cell.angle_gamma   90.00
#
_symmetry.space_group_name_H-M   'P 1'
#
loop_
_entity.id
_entity.type
_entity.pdbx_description
1 polymer ?
#
loop_
_entity_poly.entity_id
_entity_poly.type
_entity_poly.pdbx_seq_one_letter_code
_entity_poly.pdbx_strand_id
1 'polypeptide(L)'
;MEAAGIMNHFPCLVVRGICDYSDSHKNKRWQGYAAKAADAYTKDLLLRIPPNRVQAEKKITETFSGSLFDIQKDIKTVVNVQTERMKQASLQSLSPTEFVSQQNDFMMKHQPGTGQWFLNSQEYRNWLGALTQTLFCQGIPGVGKTIITSIVIDDLQKRYNRDTTIGIAYVYCNFRQQENQNAATFLSSLLRQLVQNRSSTPAEIQDLYHQHQARGTRLSPDEILRVLHSLVASFSRTLILVDGLDELSPICRRKLTITNCRTSGRYKFEHFRNLPANARH
;
A
#
# COMPACT_ATOMS: atom_id res chain seq x y z
N MET A 1 -39.77 -30.83 12.96
CA MET A 1 -38.64 -30.20 13.68
C MET A 1 -38.96 -28.71 13.74
N GLU A 2 -39.57 -28.24 14.82
CA GLU A 2 -40.33 -26.96 14.81
C GLU A 2 -39.70 -25.81 15.61
N ALA A 3 -38.55 -26.01 16.26
CA ALA A 3 -37.97 -25.01 17.18
C ALA A 3 -36.80 -24.18 16.62
N ALA A 4 -36.38 -24.38 15.35
CA ALA A 4 -35.13 -23.82 14.83
C ALA A 4 -35.07 -22.28 14.78
N GLY A 5 -36.21 -21.59 14.66
CA GLY A 5 -36.27 -20.12 14.57
C GLY A 5 -36.43 -19.38 15.90
N ILE A 6 -36.87 -20.06 16.95
CA ILE A 6 -37.22 -19.44 18.25
C ILE A 6 -35.97 -19.23 19.13
N MET A 7 -34.93 -20.05 18.91
CA MET A 7 -33.67 -20.04 19.68
C MET A 7 -32.91 -18.70 19.64
N ASN A 8 -33.18 -17.87 18.63
CA ASN A 8 -32.51 -16.59 18.44
C ASN A 8 -33.13 -15.43 19.23
N HIS A 9 -34.34 -15.59 19.79
CA HIS A 9 -35.08 -14.48 20.40
C HIS A 9 -35.15 -14.54 21.93
N PHE A 10 -35.08 -15.74 22.51
CA PHE A 10 -35.16 -15.97 23.96
C PHE A 10 -34.19 -17.07 24.40
N PRO A 11 -33.64 -17.01 25.63
CA PRO A 11 -32.87 -18.14 26.18
C PRO A 11 -33.79 -19.35 26.30
N CYS A 12 -33.55 -20.39 25.50
CA CYS A 12 -34.39 -21.58 25.50
C CYS A 12 -33.55 -22.85 25.50
N LEU A 13 -34.02 -23.85 26.22
CA LEU A 13 -33.48 -25.20 26.22
C LEU A 13 -34.37 -26.09 25.36
N VAL A 14 -33.77 -26.79 24.38
CA VAL A 14 -34.51 -27.68 23.49
C VAL A 14 -34.31 -29.12 23.94
N VAL A 15 -35.36 -29.75 24.47
CA VAL A 15 -35.37 -31.18 24.81
C VAL A 15 -36.00 -31.95 23.65
N ARG A 16 -35.32 -32.99 23.16
CA ARG A 16 -35.78 -33.81 22.02
C ARG A 16 -35.79 -35.28 22.39
N GLY A 17 -36.92 -35.94 22.09
CA GLY A 17 -36.98 -37.39 22.03
C GLY A 17 -36.35 -37.87 20.73
N ILE A 18 -35.33 -38.72 20.82
CA ILE A 18 -34.67 -39.33 19.67
C ILE A 18 -35.23 -40.75 19.51
N CYS A 19 -35.71 -41.07 18.31
CA CYS A 19 -36.10 -42.42 17.89
C CYS A 19 -35.45 -42.71 16.52
N ASP A 20 -35.51 -43.96 16.06
CA ASP A 20 -35.02 -44.41 14.75
C ASP A 20 -33.48 -44.47 14.57
N TYR A 21 -32.65 -44.50 15.64
CA TYR A 21 -31.19 -44.58 15.50
C TYR A 21 -30.65 -45.99 15.19
N SER A 22 -31.41 -47.03 15.54
CA SER A 22 -30.98 -48.44 15.43
C SER A 22 -31.78 -49.28 14.43
N ASP A 23 -32.77 -48.68 13.75
CA ASP A 23 -33.63 -49.38 12.77
C ASP A 23 -33.23 -48.99 11.34
N SER A 24 -33.10 -49.98 10.45
CA SER A 24 -32.79 -49.73 9.02
C SER A 24 -33.90 -48.98 8.26
N HIS A 25 -35.09 -48.85 8.86
CA HIS A 25 -36.25 -48.14 8.32
C HIS A 25 -36.97 -47.34 9.42
N LYS A 26 -37.59 -46.21 9.06
CA LYS A 26 -38.34 -45.36 10.01
C LYS A 26 -39.48 -46.12 10.67
N ASN A 27 -39.51 -46.16 12.00
CA ASN A 27 -40.49 -46.91 12.77
C ASN A 27 -41.32 -46.00 13.69
N LYS A 28 -42.58 -45.74 13.29
CA LYS A 28 -43.48 -44.85 14.02
C LYS A 28 -43.86 -45.34 15.42
N ARG A 29 -43.64 -46.63 15.74
CA ARG A 29 -43.97 -47.21 17.04
C ARG A 29 -43.15 -46.59 18.18
N TRP A 30 -41.88 -46.27 17.92
CA TRP A 30 -40.96 -45.75 18.93
C TRP A 30 -41.06 -44.24 19.17
N GLN A 31 -41.67 -43.50 18.24
CA GLN A 31 -41.85 -42.05 18.33
C GLN A 31 -42.65 -41.65 19.59
N GLY A 32 -43.71 -42.40 19.91
CA GLY A 32 -44.52 -42.14 21.10
C GLY A 32 -43.76 -42.34 22.41
N TYR A 33 -42.90 -43.37 22.49
CA TYR A 33 -42.07 -43.63 23.66
C TYR A 33 -40.98 -42.57 23.82
N ALA A 34 -40.31 -42.20 22.73
CA ALA A 34 -39.30 -41.15 22.74
C ALA A 34 -39.89 -39.78 23.14
N ALA A 35 -41.08 -39.46 22.64
CA ALA A 35 -41.80 -38.25 23.02
C ALA A 35 -42.18 -38.26 24.51
N LYS A 36 -42.72 -39.37 25.02
CA LYS A 36 -43.10 -39.50 26.43
C LYS A 36 -41.90 -39.46 27.38
N ALA A 37 -40.77 -40.05 26.97
CA ALA A 37 -39.52 -39.96 27.72
C ALA A 37 -39.01 -38.51 27.75
N ALA A 38 -38.98 -37.82 26.61
CA ALA A 38 -38.59 -36.42 26.55
C ALA A 38 -39.50 -35.52 27.41
N ASP A 39 -40.82 -35.76 27.40
CA ASP A 39 -41.79 -35.05 28.25
C ASP A 39 -41.53 -35.28 29.75
N ALA A 40 -41.36 -36.54 30.16
CA ALA A 40 -41.07 -36.88 31.56
C ALA A 40 -39.76 -36.23 32.05
N TYR A 41 -38.70 -36.27 31.24
CA TYR A 41 -37.44 -35.61 31.55
C TYR A 41 -37.57 -34.08 31.57
N THR A 42 -38.32 -33.50 30.63
CA THR A 42 -38.58 -32.05 30.60
C THR A 42 -39.29 -31.61 31.87
N LYS A 43 -40.29 -32.37 32.32
CA LYS A 43 -41.03 -32.09 33.56
C LYS A 43 -40.11 -32.13 34.79
N ASP A 44 -39.29 -33.17 34.94
CA ASP A 44 -38.35 -33.26 36.08
C ASP A 44 -37.32 -32.12 36.05
N LEU A 45 -36.82 -31.79 34.85
CA LEU A 45 -35.87 -30.69 34.68
C LEU A 45 -36.47 -29.33 35.06
N LEU A 46 -37.70 -29.04 34.62
CA LEU A 46 -38.40 -27.79 34.96
C LEU A 46 -38.66 -27.66 36.46
N LEU A 47 -38.87 -28.78 37.17
CA LEU A 47 -39.04 -28.76 38.63
C LEU A 47 -37.74 -28.44 39.38
N ARG A 48 -36.57 -28.63 38.76
CA ARG A 48 -35.26 -28.37 39.37
C ARG A 48 -34.68 -27.00 39.02
N ILE A 49 -35.22 -26.29 38.04
CA ILE A 49 -34.71 -24.99 37.59
C ILE A 49 -35.56 -23.88 38.23
N PRO A 50 -35.01 -23.08 39.17
CA PRO A 50 -35.74 -21.95 39.74
C PRO A 50 -35.92 -20.84 38.68
N PRO A 51 -37.10 -20.19 38.62
CA PRO A 51 -37.43 -19.18 37.59
C PRO A 51 -36.41 -18.03 37.50
N ASN A 52 -35.86 -17.64 38.66
CA ASN A 52 -34.92 -16.52 38.77
C ASN A 52 -33.58 -16.79 38.05
N ARG A 53 -33.18 -18.05 37.88
CA ARG A 53 -31.94 -18.41 37.15
C ARG A 53 -32.12 -18.32 35.63
N VAL A 54 -33.33 -18.52 35.13
CA VAL A 54 -33.62 -18.46 33.69
C VAL A 54 -33.61 -17.02 33.18
N GLN A 55 -34.10 -16.07 33.98
CA GLN A 55 -34.12 -14.65 33.63
C GLN A 55 -32.73 -13.98 33.68
N ALA A 56 -31.79 -14.55 34.43
CA ALA A 56 -30.41 -14.07 34.52
C ALA A 56 -29.52 -14.60 33.37
N GLU A 57 -29.99 -15.56 32.59
CA GLU A 57 -29.21 -16.19 31.53
C GLU A 57 -29.11 -15.27 30.30
N LYS A 58 -27.88 -15.11 29.79
CA LYS A 58 -27.63 -14.23 28.64
C LYS A 58 -28.19 -14.87 27.37
N LYS A 59 -28.73 -14.02 26.49
CA LYS A 59 -29.21 -14.48 25.18
C LYS A 59 -28.04 -14.95 24.34
N ILE A 60 -28.25 -16.02 23.57
CA ILE A 60 -27.24 -16.56 22.64
C ILE A 60 -26.78 -15.46 21.68
N THR A 61 -27.68 -14.59 21.22
CA THR A 61 -27.35 -13.45 20.35
C THR A 61 -26.37 -12.47 20.98
N GLU A 62 -26.48 -12.20 22.29
CA GLU A 62 -25.58 -11.27 22.98
C GLU A 62 -24.18 -11.89 23.16
N THR A 63 -24.12 -13.18 23.49
CA THR A 63 -22.85 -13.93 23.60
C THR A 63 -22.18 -14.10 22.24
N PHE A 64 -22.95 -14.41 21.18
CA PHE A 64 -22.42 -14.52 19.81
C PHE A 64 -22.01 -13.18 19.23
N SER A 65 -22.68 -12.07 19.57
CA SER A 65 -22.36 -10.75 19.04
C SER A 65 -20.93 -10.32 19.40
N GLY A 66 -20.50 -10.56 20.65
CA GLY A 66 -19.13 -10.28 21.08
C GLY A 66 -18.10 -11.09 20.30
N SER A 67 -18.29 -12.41 20.22
CA SER A 67 -17.37 -13.29 19.49
C SER A 67 -17.35 -13.03 17.98
N LEU A 68 -18.49 -12.72 17.37
CA LEU A 68 -18.57 -12.36 15.94
C LEU A 68 -17.83 -11.05 15.65
N PHE A 69 -17.88 -10.07 16.56
CA PHE A 69 -17.14 -8.82 16.42
C PHE A 69 -15.62 -9.05 16.45
N ASP A 70 -15.16 -9.90 17.37
CA ASP A 70 -13.74 -10.27 17.46
C ASP A 70 -13.30 -11.04 16.21
N ILE A 71 -14.09 -12.01 15.75
CA ILE A 71 -13.83 -12.75 14.49
C ILE A 71 -13.79 -11.79 13.29
N GLN A 72 -14.71 -10.83 13.19
CA GLN A 72 -14.71 -9.85 12.11
C GLN A 72 -13.45 -8.97 12.13
N LYS A 73 -13.01 -8.56 13.32
CA LYS A 73 -11.78 -7.78 13.50
C LYS A 73 -10.55 -8.60 13.12
N ASP A 74 -10.51 -9.87 13.51
CA ASP A 74 -9.42 -10.78 13.16
C ASP A 74 -9.37 -11.04 11.66
N ILE A 75 -10.51 -11.31 11.02
CA ILE A 75 -10.62 -11.47 9.56
C ILE A 75 -10.13 -10.21 8.85
N LYS A 76 -10.58 -9.02 9.27
CA LYS A 76 -10.15 -7.75 8.68
C LYS A 76 -8.64 -7.55 8.83
N THR A 77 -8.08 -7.92 9.97
CA THR A 77 -6.64 -7.85 10.23
C THR A 77 -5.87 -8.82 9.34
N VAL A 78 -6.32 -10.08 9.23
CA VAL A 78 -5.71 -11.09 8.35
C VAL A 78 -5.74 -10.65 6.90
N VAL A 79 -6.90 -10.17 6.41
CA VAL A 79 -7.06 -9.68 5.03
C VAL A 79 -6.14 -8.49 4.76
N ASN A 80 -6.05 -7.54 5.68
CA ASN A 80 -5.14 -6.39 5.54
C ASN A 80 -3.67 -6.83 5.48
N VAL A 81 -3.24 -7.71 6.39
CA VAL A 81 -1.87 -8.25 6.41
C VAL A 81 -1.55 -8.99 5.11
N GLN A 82 -2.51 -9.76 4.59
CA GLN A 82 -2.33 -10.52 3.35
C GLN A 82 -2.26 -9.59 2.13
N THR A 83 -3.11 -8.56 2.09
CA THR A 83 -3.11 -7.52 1.04
C THR A 83 -1.79 -6.75 1.01
N GLU A 84 -1.29 -6.33 2.18
CA GLU A 84 0.01 -5.66 2.29
C GLU A 84 1.16 -6.57 1.86
N ARG A 85 1.15 -7.86 2.26
CA ARG A 85 2.16 -8.83 1.80
C ARG A 85 2.16 -9.00 0.29
N MET A 86 0.98 -9.12 -0.32
CA MET A 86 0.86 -9.21 -1.78
C MET A 86 1.39 -7.94 -2.45
N LYS A 87 1.03 -6.76 -1.93
CA LYS A 87 1.53 -5.47 -2.43
C LYS A 87 3.05 -5.39 -2.36
N GLN A 88 3.65 -5.77 -1.23
CA GLN A 88 5.11 -5.77 -1.06
C GLN A 88 5.82 -6.74 -2.02
N ALA A 89 5.29 -7.95 -2.19
CA ALA A 89 5.83 -8.92 -3.13
C ALA A 89 5.78 -8.40 -4.59
N SER A 90 4.67 -7.76 -4.98
CA SER A 90 4.55 -7.12 -6.29
C SER A 90 5.56 -5.97 -6.48
N LEU A 91 5.77 -5.13 -5.46
CA LEU A 91 6.73 -4.02 -5.50
C LEU A 91 8.19 -4.50 -5.56
N GLN A 92 8.53 -5.59 -4.88
CA GLN A 92 9.87 -6.17 -4.94
C GLN A 92 10.15 -6.78 -6.33
N SER A 93 9.13 -7.39 -6.97
CA SER A 93 9.25 -7.93 -8.32
C SER A 93 9.40 -6.83 -9.40
N LEU A 94 8.92 -5.62 -9.13
CA LEU A 94 9.00 -4.48 -10.05
C LEU A 94 10.42 -3.97 -10.25
N SER A 95 11.12 -3.75 -9.13
CA SER A 95 12.48 -3.24 -9.11
C SER A 95 13.10 -3.67 -7.80
N PRO A 96 14.23 -4.38 -7.78
CA PRO A 96 14.98 -4.60 -6.55
C PRO A 96 15.62 -3.30 -6.03
N THR A 97 15.77 -2.30 -6.90
CA THR A 97 16.43 -1.02 -6.57
C THR A 97 15.50 -0.12 -5.75
N GLU A 98 16.01 0.29 -4.59
CA GLU A 98 15.42 1.32 -3.71
C GLU A 98 16.47 2.38 -3.38
N PHE A 99 16.02 3.63 -3.29
CA PHE A 99 16.88 4.78 -2.97
C PHE A 99 16.74 5.23 -1.51
N VAL A 100 15.87 4.59 -0.72
CA VAL A 100 15.58 4.97 0.67
C VAL A 100 16.83 4.89 1.55
N SER A 101 17.65 3.85 1.40
CA SER A 101 18.91 3.74 2.16
C SER A 101 19.85 4.90 1.83
N GLN A 102 20.03 5.22 0.55
CA GLN A 102 20.88 6.33 0.12
C GLN A 102 20.35 7.67 0.63
N GLN A 103 19.03 7.88 0.57
CA GLN A 103 18.38 9.05 1.14
C GLN A 103 18.69 9.19 2.63
N ASN A 104 18.54 8.12 3.41
CA ASN A 104 18.86 8.12 4.83
C ASN A 104 20.35 8.40 5.08
N ASP A 105 21.24 7.80 4.30
CA ASP A 105 22.70 8.00 4.40
C ASP A 105 23.10 9.44 4.11
N PHE A 106 22.47 10.09 3.13
CA PHE A 106 22.72 11.50 2.82
C PHE A 106 22.13 12.43 3.89
N MET A 107 20.94 12.10 4.41
CA MET A 107 20.36 12.84 5.54
C MET A 107 21.15 12.69 6.83
N MET A 108 21.80 11.55 7.09
CA MET A 108 22.70 11.39 8.24
C MET A 108 23.98 12.25 8.12
N LYS A 109 24.41 12.56 6.90
CA LYS A 109 25.57 13.44 6.64
C LYS A 109 25.20 14.92 6.66
N HIS A 110 23.91 15.25 6.60
CA HIS A 110 23.43 16.62 6.65
C HIS A 110 23.74 17.25 8.00
N GLN A 111 24.28 18.47 7.97
CA GLN A 111 24.48 19.28 9.18
C GLN A 111 23.22 20.12 9.42
N PRO A 112 22.56 20.00 10.59
CA PRO A 112 21.35 20.77 10.90
C PRO A 112 21.55 22.27 10.66
N GLY A 113 20.56 22.91 10.02
CA GLY A 113 20.60 24.34 9.67
C GLY A 113 21.24 24.66 8.31
N THR A 114 21.94 23.71 7.67
CA THR A 114 22.49 23.91 6.32
C THR A 114 21.46 23.63 5.22
N GLY A 115 21.60 24.27 4.06
CA GLY A 115 20.74 24.07 2.89
C GLY A 115 19.37 24.77 2.94
N GLN A 116 18.99 25.38 4.07
CA GLN A 116 17.73 26.13 4.19
C GLN A 116 17.65 27.33 3.23
N TRP A 117 18.80 27.94 2.92
CA TRP A 117 18.89 29.01 1.93
C TRP A 117 18.33 28.58 0.56
N PHE A 118 18.48 27.30 0.19
CA PHE A 118 17.97 26.77 -1.07
C PHE A 118 16.44 26.63 -1.02
N LEU A 119 15.89 26.08 0.06
CA LEU A 119 14.44 25.98 0.25
C LEU A 119 13.76 27.36 0.33
N ASN A 120 14.48 28.37 0.81
CA ASN A 120 13.99 29.74 0.88
C ASN A 120 14.20 30.53 -0.43
N SER A 121 14.94 29.98 -1.39
CA SER A 121 15.22 30.62 -2.68
C SER A 121 13.94 30.88 -3.47
N GLN A 122 13.95 31.89 -4.33
CA GLN A 122 12.80 32.20 -5.18
C GLN A 122 12.65 31.14 -6.28
N GLU A 123 13.76 30.58 -6.73
CA GLU A 123 13.87 29.54 -7.74
C GLU A 123 13.15 28.27 -7.28
N TYR A 124 13.43 27.81 -6.05
CA TYR A 124 12.75 26.66 -5.45
C TYR A 124 11.26 26.92 -5.28
N ARG A 125 10.88 28.09 -4.74
CA ARG A 125 9.47 28.45 -4.53
C ARG A 125 8.68 28.57 -5.82
N ASN A 126 9.28 29.12 -6.87
CA ASN A 126 8.68 29.21 -8.20
C ASN A 126 8.49 27.81 -8.81
N TRP A 127 9.53 26.97 -8.76
CA TRP A 127 9.44 25.58 -9.21
C TRP A 127 8.34 24.82 -8.47
N LEU A 128 8.24 25.01 -7.15
CA LEU A 128 7.20 24.41 -6.34
C LEU A 128 5.81 25.01 -6.63
N GLY A 129 5.69 26.26 -7.08
CA GLY A 129 4.40 26.86 -7.46
C GLY A 129 3.91 26.47 -8.86
N ALA A 130 4.80 26.08 -9.76
CA ALA A 130 4.47 25.82 -11.16
C ALA A 130 3.95 24.39 -11.42
N LEU A 131 2.93 24.26 -12.25
CA LEU A 131 2.37 22.95 -12.65
C LEU A 131 3.37 22.12 -13.47
N THR A 132 4.14 22.77 -14.35
CA THR A 132 5.07 22.12 -15.25
C THR A 132 6.37 22.93 -15.37
N GLN A 133 7.33 22.65 -14.50
CA GLN A 133 8.62 23.31 -14.50
C GLN A 133 9.73 22.34 -14.09
N THR A 134 10.91 22.51 -14.69
CA THR A 134 12.13 21.80 -14.32
C THR A 134 13.07 22.79 -13.65
N LEU A 135 13.58 22.44 -12.46
CA LEU A 135 14.64 23.17 -11.79
C LEU A 135 15.94 22.40 -11.96
N PHE A 136 16.95 23.04 -12.56
CA PHE A 136 18.26 22.43 -12.78
C PHE A 136 19.31 23.06 -11.88
N CYS A 137 19.99 22.23 -11.08
CA CYS A 137 21.03 22.67 -10.16
C CYS A 137 22.41 22.31 -10.72
N GLN A 138 23.12 23.31 -11.26
CA GLN A 138 24.51 23.15 -11.70
C GLN A 138 25.46 23.56 -10.60
N GLY A 139 26.56 22.84 -10.46
CA GLY A 139 27.63 23.21 -9.54
C GLY A 139 28.84 22.32 -9.73
N ILE A 140 30.00 22.81 -9.29
CA ILE A 140 31.24 22.02 -9.32
C ILE A 140 31.11 20.73 -8.48
N PRO A 141 31.88 19.68 -8.78
CA PRO A 141 31.96 18.50 -7.91
C PRO A 141 32.28 18.89 -6.46
N GLY A 142 31.66 18.21 -5.50
CA GLY A 142 31.90 18.46 -4.07
C GLY A 142 31.12 19.63 -3.43
N VAL A 143 30.40 20.46 -4.19
CA VAL A 143 29.64 21.62 -3.64
C VAL A 143 28.38 21.23 -2.83
N GLY A 144 28.13 19.94 -2.61
CA GLY A 144 26.99 19.47 -1.81
C GLY A 144 25.66 19.33 -2.55
N LYS A 145 25.66 19.23 -3.90
CA LYS A 145 24.44 19.03 -4.70
C LYS A 145 23.57 17.88 -4.20
N THR A 146 24.18 16.71 -3.97
CA THR A 146 23.49 15.52 -3.46
C THR A 146 22.86 15.75 -2.08
N ILE A 147 23.51 16.52 -1.21
CA ILE A 147 22.96 16.89 0.10
C ILE A 147 21.79 17.87 -0.06
N ILE A 148 21.87 18.84 -0.97
CA ILE A 148 20.73 19.70 -1.30
C ILE A 148 19.56 18.86 -1.85
N THR A 149 19.84 17.92 -2.77
CA THR A 149 18.81 17.01 -3.30
C THR A 149 18.13 16.21 -2.18
N SER A 150 18.89 15.67 -1.22
CA SER A 150 18.32 14.92 -0.09
C SER A 150 17.46 15.79 0.82
N ILE A 151 17.88 17.05 1.07
CA ILE A 151 17.10 18.04 1.83
C ILE A 151 15.79 18.35 1.12
N VAL A 152 15.80 18.53 -0.21
CA VAL A 152 14.58 18.78 -0.98
C VAL A 152 13.64 17.58 -0.92
N ILE A 153 14.15 16.35 -1.06
CA ILE A 153 13.34 15.13 -0.93
C ILE A 153 12.66 15.09 0.44
N ASP A 154 13.41 15.35 1.51
CA ASP A 154 12.90 15.38 2.88
C ASP A 154 11.83 16.47 3.09
N ASP A 155 12.05 17.71 2.60
CA ASP A 155 11.06 18.79 2.64
C ASP A 155 9.76 18.41 1.92
N LEU A 156 9.86 17.84 0.71
CA LEU A 156 8.69 17.44 -0.08
C LEU A 156 7.92 16.31 0.59
N GLN A 157 8.63 15.28 1.09
CA GLN A 157 8.01 14.17 1.81
C GLN A 157 7.29 14.66 3.07
N LYS A 158 7.89 15.57 3.84
CA LYS A 158 7.27 16.16 5.04
C LYS A 158 6.07 17.03 4.68
N ARG A 159 6.18 17.88 3.66
CA ARG A 159 5.11 18.80 3.22
C ARG A 159 3.87 18.06 2.71
N TYR A 160 4.05 16.96 1.97
CA TYR A 160 2.96 16.23 1.32
C TYR A 160 2.66 14.86 1.97
N ASN A 161 3.12 14.61 3.20
CA ASN A 161 2.99 13.30 3.86
C ASN A 161 1.55 12.75 3.96
N ARG A 162 0.54 13.63 3.95
CA ARG A 162 -0.89 13.30 4.04
C ARG A 162 -1.63 13.46 2.71
N ASP A 163 -0.98 14.01 1.69
CA ASP A 163 -1.59 14.26 0.39
C ASP A 163 -1.24 13.13 -0.59
N THR A 164 -2.15 12.18 -0.72
CA THR A 164 -2.00 11.03 -1.62
C THR A 164 -2.20 11.39 -3.11
N THR A 165 -2.60 12.63 -3.41
CA THR A 165 -2.75 13.12 -4.79
C THR A 165 -1.43 13.57 -5.40
N ILE A 166 -0.39 13.73 -4.58
CA ILE A 166 0.95 14.15 -5.00
C ILE A 166 1.88 12.94 -5.06
N GLY A 167 2.40 12.64 -6.24
CA GLY A 167 3.41 11.60 -6.43
C GLY A 167 4.82 12.16 -6.22
N ILE A 168 5.62 11.56 -5.34
CA ILE A 168 7.03 11.92 -5.15
C ILE A 168 7.89 10.69 -5.45
N ALA A 169 8.88 10.85 -6.32
CA ALA A 169 9.86 9.82 -6.63
C ALA A 169 11.24 10.42 -6.85
N TYR A 170 12.28 9.67 -6.54
CA TYR A 170 13.66 10.16 -6.66
C TYR A 170 14.65 9.06 -7.05
N VAL A 171 15.76 9.47 -7.66
CA VAL A 171 16.84 8.61 -8.13
C VAL A 171 18.19 9.25 -7.82
N TYR A 172 19.11 8.45 -7.29
CA TYR A 172 20.52 8.80 -7.14
C TYR A 172 21.35 8.05 -8.19
N CYS A 173 21.76 8.75 -9.25
CA CYS A 173 22.63 8.16 -10.26
C CYS A 173 24.04 7.97 -9.68
N ASN A 174 24.71 6.87 -10.04
CA ASN A 174 26.07 6.61 -9.60
C ASN A 174 26.92 6.00 -10.73
N PHE A 175 27.96 6.71 -11.16
CA PHE A 175 28.88 6.26 -12.21
C PHE A 175 29.56 4.91 -11.91
N ARG A 176 29.74 4.56 -10.63
CA ARG A 176 30.41 3.32 -10.21
C ARG A 176 29.57 2.07 -10.39
N GLN A 177 28.28 2.19 -10.74
CA GLN A 177 27.36 1.07 -10.91
C GLN A 177 26.84 0.93 -12.36
N GLN A 178 27.56 1.49 -13.35
CA GLN A 178 27.15 1.51 -14.76
C GLN A 178 26.82 0.13 -15.35
N GLU A 179 27.43 -0.96 -14.87
CA GLU A 179 27.14 -2.32 -15.36
C GLU A 179 25.74 -2.83 -14.94
N ASN A 180 25.16 -2.31 -13.85
CA ASN A 180 23.86 -2.73 -13.32
C ASN A 180 22.76 -1.65 -13.44
N GLN A 181 23.12 -0.41 -13.78
CA GLN A 181 22.21 0.72 -13.89
C GLN A 181 21.92 1.06 -15.35
N ASN A 182 20.85 0.47 -15.90
CA ASN A 182 20.30 0.86 -17.19
C ASN A 182 19.01 1.68 -17.01
N ALA A 183 18.56 2.36 -18.07
CA ALA A 183 17.35 3.18 -18.03
C ALA A 183 16.11 2.41 -17.52
N ALA A 184 16.01 1.10 -17.78
CA ALA A 184 14.89 0.29 -17.31
C ALA A 184 14.90 0.20 -15.78
N THR A 185 16.06 -0.02 -15.16
CA THR A 185 16.20 -0.07 -13.69
C THR A 185 15.73 1.24 -13.04
N PHE A 186 16.13 2.38 -13.59
CA PHE A 186 15.68 3.69 -13.08
C PHE A 186 14.19 3.90 -13.25
N LEU A 187 13.64 3.64 -14.44
CA LEU A 187 12.21 3.80 -14.70
C LEU A 187 11.38 2.85 -13.83
N SER A 188 11.81 1.61 -13.64
CA SER A 188 11.16 0.65 -12.74
C SER A 188 11.21 1.10 -11.28
N SER A 189 12.31 1.73 -10.85
CA SER A 189 12.41 2.26 -9.49
C SER A 189 11.48 3.45 -9.25
N LEU A 190 11.31 4.33 -10.24
CA LEU A 190 10.36 5.43 -10.18
C LEU A 190 8.93 4.90 -10.14
N LEU A 191 8.64 3.92 -10.99
CA LEU A 191 7.36 3.21 -11.02
C LEU A 191 7.04 2.59 -9.65
N ARG A 192 7.99 1.85 -9.07
CA ARG A 192 7.85 1.24 -7.73
C ARG A 192 7.51 2.30 -6.68
N GLN A 193 8.25 3.40 -6.63
CA GLN A 193 8.03 4.48 -5.65
C GLN A 193 6.63 5.11 -5.77
N LEU A 194 6.17 5.37 -6.99
CA LEU A 194 4.86 5.98 -7.24
C LEU A 194 3.69 5.02 -6.94
N VAL A 195 3.88 3.71 -7.09
CA VAL A 195 2.86 2.71 -6.74
C VAL A 195 2.83 2.47 -5.22
N GLN A 196 4.00 2.43 -4.56
CA GLN A 196 4.13 2.09 -3.14
C GLN A 196 3.32 3.02 -2.24
N ASN A 197 3.29 4.31 -2.56
CA ASN A 197 2.64 5.34 -1.75
C ASN A 197 1.12 5.45 -1.96
N ARG A 198 0.51 4.57 -2.76
CA ARG A 198 -0.95 4.55 -2.99
C ARG A 198 -1.67 3.60 -2.05
N SER A 199 -2.89 3.95 -1.68
CA SER A 199 -3.82 3.04 -0.97
C SER A 199 -4.32 1.91 -1.88
N SER A 200 -4.42 2.15 -3.18
CA SER A 200 -4.81 1.15 -4.19
C SER A 200 -3.95 1.25 -5.45
N THR A 201 -3.52 0.09 -5.93
CA THR A 201 -2.81 -0.05 -7.20
C THR A 201 -3.85 -0.16 -8.31
N PRO A 202 -3.77 0.63 -9.39
CA PRO A 202 -4.67 0.50 -10.54
C PRO A 202 -4.70 -0.93 -11.09
N ALA A 203 -5.88 -1.43 -11.48
CA ALA A 203 -6.06 -2.80 -11.95
C ALA A 203 -5.18 -3.14 -13.16
N GLU A 204 -5.07 -2.21 -14.13
CA GLU A 204 -4.18 -2.35 -15.30
C GLU A 204 -2.74 -2.70 -14.90
N ILE A 205 -2.27 -2.09 -13.82
CA ILE A 205 -0.92 -2.24 -13.32
C ILE A 205 -0.77 -3.58 -12.60
N GLN A 206 -1.76 -3.97 -11.80
CA GLN A 206 -1.81 -5.29 -11.16
C GLN A 206 -1.85 -6.41 -12.19
N ASP A 207 -2.69 -6.30 -13.22
CA ASP A 207 -2.83 -7.31 -14.28
C ASP A 207 -1.54 -7.49 -15.05
N LEU A 208 -0.89 -6.39 -15.44
CA LEU A 208 0.41 -6.44 -16.10
C LEU A 208 1.45 -7.13 -15.22
N TYR A 209 1.47 -6.83 -13.90
CA TYR A 209 2.38 -7.50 -12.98
C TYR A 209 2.11 -9.00 -12.85
N HIS A 210 0.85 -9.40 -12.68
CA HIS A 210 0.48 -10.82 -12.57
C HIS A 210 0.87 -11.60 -13.82
N GLN A 211 0.72 -11.00 -15.01
CA GLN A 211 1.14 -11.63 -16.27
C GLN A 211 2.65 -11.85 -16.34
N HIS A 212 3.46 -10.86 -15.99
CA HIS A 212 4.92 -10.99 -16.00
C HIS A 212 5.44 -11.94 -14.92
N GLN A 213 4.81 -11.93 -13.74
CA GLN A 213 5.13 -12.86 -12.64
C GLN A 213 4.85 -14.31 -13.04
N ALA A 214 3.70 -14.59 -13.65
CA ALA A 214 3.34 -15.93 -14.13
C ALA A 214 4.27 -16.43 -15.24
N ARG A 215 4.78 -15.53 -16.08
CA ARG A 215 5.70 -15.86 -17.19
C ARG A 215 7.17 -15.89 -16.78
N GLY A 216 7.52 -15.45 -15.57
CA GLY A 216 8.92 -15.30 -15.13
C GLY A 216 9.71 -14.27 -15.95
N THR A 217 9.03 -13.25 -16.49
CA THR A 217 9.63 -12.23 -17.37
C THR A 217 9.72 -10.88 -16.68
N ARG A 218 10.61 -10.01 -17.15
CA ARG A 218 10.70 -8.60 -16.71
C ARG A 218 9.94 -7.70 -17.67
N LEU A 219 9.42 -6.59 -17.16
CA LEU A 219 8.83 -5.52 -17.97
C LEU A 219 9.91 -4.93 -18.89
N SER A 220 9.54 -4.74 -20.16
CA SER A 220 10.35 -3.99 -21.11
C SER A 220 10.35 -2.48 -20.77
N PRO A 221 11.38 -1.72 -21.20
CA PRO A 221 11.41 -0.28 -21.02
C PRO A 221 10.14 0.43 -21.52
N ASP A 222 9.58 0.01 -22.65
CA ASP A 222 8.39 0.63 -23.24
C ASP A 222 7.10 0.31 -22.45
N GLU A 223 6.99 -0.89 -21.86
CA GLU A 223 5.92 -1.22 -20.91
C GLU A 223 6.01 -0.36 -19.65
N ILE A 224 7.22 -0.24 -19.07
CA ILE A 224 7.45 0.60 -17.89
C ILE A 224 7.06 2.05 -18.19
N LEU A 225 7.48 2.58 -19.33
CA LEU A 225 7.16 3.94 -19.75
C LEU A 225 5.65 4.18 -19.90
N ARG A 226 4.94 3.26 -20.56
CA ARG A 226 3.48 3.36 -20.72
C ARG A 226 2.76 3.39 -19.38
N VAL A 227 3.13 2.49 -18.46
CA VAL A 227 2.55 2.44 -17.11
C VAL A 227 2.90 3.69 -16.31
N LEU A 228 4.15 4.13 -16.37
CA LEU A 228 4.61 5.33 -15.67
C LEU A 228 3.85 6.56 -16.15
N HIS A 229 3.60 6.69 -17.46
CA HIS A 229 2.76 7.76 -18.01
C HIS A 229 1.33 7.74 -17.48
N SER A 230 0.69 6.57 -17.46
CA SER A 230 -0.66 6.39 -16.90
C SER A 230 -0.70 6.80 -15.42
N LEU A 231 0.30 6.37 -14.63
CA LEU A 231 0.41 6.72 -13.22
C LEU A 231 0.62 8.20 -12.98
N VAL A 232 1.57 8.83 -13.69
CA VAL A 232 1.84 10.26 -13.56
C VAL A 232 0.59 11.09 -13.87
N ALA A 233 -0.19 10.68 -14.88
CA ALA A 233 -1.45 11.34 -15.23
C ALA A 233 -2.55 11.18 -14.15
N SER A 234 -2.45 10.17 -13.30
CA SER A 234 -3.42 9.94 -12.22
C SER A 234 -3.18 10.79 -10.97
N PHE A 235 -2.00 11.39 -10.84
CA PHE A 235 -1.68 12.32 -9.75
C PHE A 235 -2.08 13.75 -10.12
N SER A 236 -2.49 14.55 -9.14
CA SER A 236 -2.69 15.99 -9.34
C SER A 236 -1.37 16.67 -9.71
N ARG A 237 -0.27 16.13 -9.17
CA ARG A 237 1.10 16.52 -9.49
C ARG A 237 2.07 15.39 -9.23
N THR A 238 3.12 15.28 -10.04
CA THR A 238 4.24 14.39 -9.78
C THR A 238 5.55 15.17 -9.74
N LEU A 239 6.33 14.95 -8.67
CA LEU A 239 7.65 15.54 -8.44
C LEU A 239 8.70 14.44 -8.54
N ILE A 240 9.56 14.53 -9.56
CA ILE A 240 10.63 13.57 -9.82
C ILE A 240 11.97 14.27 -9.61
N LEU A 241 12.79 13.75 -8.70
CA LEU A 241 14.12 14.27 -8.40
C LEU A 241 15.19 13.31 -8.93
N VAL A 242 16.18 13.84 -9.64
CA VAL A 242 17.27 13.04 -10.21
C VAL A 242 18.60 13.69 -9.85
N ASP A 243 19.37 13.03 -9.00
CA ASP A 243 20.73 13.43 -8.66
C ASP A 243 21.74 12.74 -9.58
N GLY A 244 22.80 13.45 -9.98
CA GLY A 244 23.89 12.86 -10.77
C GLY A 244 23.53 12.49 -12.21
N LEU A 245 22.58 13.19 -12.85
CA LEU A 245 22.17 12.90 -14.24
C LEU A 245 23.36 12.90 -15.24
N ASP A 246 24.40 13.67 -14.94
CA ASP A 246 25.66 13.75 -15.68
C ASP A 246 26.51 12.48 -15.59
N GLU A 247 26.29 11.62 -14.60
CA GLU A 247 26.98 10.35 -14.40
C GLU A 247 26.42 9.20 -15.26
N LEU A 248 25.25 9.41 -15.88
CA LEU A 248 24.62 8.45 -16.77
C LEU A 248 25.22 8.47 -18.18
N SER A 249 25.24 7.29 -18.81
CA SER A 249 25.58 7.17 -20.23
C SER A 249 24.63 8.01 -21.09
N PRO A 250 25.08 8.54 -22.25
CA PRO A 250 24.24 9.38 -23.11
C PRO A 250 22.92 8.71 -23.52
N ILE A 251 22.94 7.39 -23.74
CA ILE A 251 21.75 6.60 -24.10
C ILE A 251 20.75 6.55 -22.92
N CYS A 252 21.25 6.29 -21.71
CA CYS A 252 20.39 6.24 -20.51
C CYS A 252 19.83 7.63 -20.17
N ARG A 253 20.68 8.66 -20.23
CA ARG A 253 20.28 10.05 -20.05
C ARG A 253 19.17 10.41 -21.04
N ARG A 254 19.36 10.15 -22.33
CA ARG A 254 18.38 10.45 -23.37
C ARG A 254 17.05 9.73 -23.14
N LYS A 255 17.03 8.47 -22.70
CA LYS A 255 15.77 7.76 -22.38
C LYS A 255 15.03 8.39 -21.20
N LEU A 256 15.73 8.74 -20.13
CA LEU A 256 15.14 9.43 -18.98
C LEU A 256 14.63 10.84 -19.35
N THR A 257 15.34 11.54 -20.25
CA THR A 257 14.94 12.84 -20.78
C THR A 257 13.81 12.77 -21.82
N ILE A 258 13.75 11.73 -22.67
CA ILE A 258 12.74 11.57 -23.74
C ILE A 258 11.34 11.28 -23.17
N THR A 259 11.23 10.74 -21.96
CA THR A 259 9.96 10.63 -21.22
C THR A 259 9.25 11.98 -21.02
N ASN A 260 9.94 13.11 -21.22
CA ASN A 260 9.37 14.46 -21.16
C ASN A 260 8.96 15.05 -22.53
N CYS A 261 9.29 14.42 -23.67
CA CYS A 261 9.16 15.08 -24.98
C CYS A 261 7.93 14.71 -25.80
N ARG A 262 7.16 13.67 -25.45
CA ARG A 262 5.96 13.25 -26.24
C ARG A 262 4.62 13.52 -25.57
N THR A 263 4.60 13.94 -24.32
CA THR A 263 3.40 14.45 -23.64
C THR A 263 3.23 15.93 -23.99
N SER A 264 2.56 16.19 -25.12
CA SER A 264 1.84 17.45 -25.39
C SER A 264 2.46 18.73 -24.80
N GLY A 265 3.58 19.21 -25.39
CA GLY A 265 4.01 20.62 -25.29
C GLY A 265 4.22 21.25 -23.91
N ARG A 266 4.51 20.49 -22.85
CA ARG A 266 4.49 21.03 -21.46
C ARG A 266 5.82 21.13 -20.71
N TYR A 267 6.97 20.81 -21.31
CA TYR A 267 8.25 20.94 -20.61
C TYR A 267 9.35 21.46 -21.53
N LYS A 268 9.98 22.57 -21.12
CA LYS A 268 11.13 23.20 -21.79
C LYS A 268 12.31 23.21 -20.84
N PHE A 269 13.46 22.75 -21.30
CA PHE A 269 14.73 22.88 -20.59
C PHE A 269 15.28 24.28 -20.87
N GLU A 270 15.30 25.16 -19.86
CA GLU A 270 16.02 26.42 -19.96
C GLU A 270 17.02 26.59 -18.81
N HIS A 271 18.16 27.14 -19.19
CA HIS A 271 19.36 27.39 -18.39
C HIS A 271 19.09 28.33 -17.23
N PHE A 272 19.66 28.02 -16.06
CA PHE A 272 20.02 29.04 -15.09
C PHE A 272 21.53 29.15 -14.97
N ARG A 273 22.01 30.39 -15.17
CA ARG A 273 23.34 30.86 -14.77
C ARG A 273 23.23 31.45 -13.36
N ASN A 274 24.32 31.30 -12.62
CA ASN A 274 24.67 31.98 -11.37
C ASN A 274 24.04 31.42 -10.09
N LEU A 275 24.74 30.45 -9.47
CA LEU A 275 24.72 30.34 -8.01
C LEU A 275 25.50 31.54 -7.43
N PRO A 276 24.96 32.28 -6.45
CA PRO A 276 25.69 33.33 -5.77
C PRO A 276 26.90 32.76 -5.02
N ALA A 277 28.02 33.48 -5.07
CA ALA A 277 29.32 33.09 -4.51
C ALA A 277 29.33 32.88 -2.97
N ASN A 278 28.20 33.12 -2.31
CA ASN A 278 28.09 33.24 -0.86
C ASN A 278 27.70 31.92 -0.18
N ALA A 279 27.53 30.82 -0.94
CA ALA A 279 27.26 29.48 -0.40
C ALA A 279 28.56 28.71 -0.05
N ARG A 280 29.60 29.42 0.41
CA ARG A 280 30.83 28.85 0.95
C ARG A 280 31.06 29.39 2.35
N HIS A 281 30.41 28.82 3.35
CA HIS A 281 30.89 28.74 4.72
C HIS A 281 30.25 27.54 5.40
#